data_AF-A0A832FUB4-F1
#
_entry.id   AF-A0A832FUB4-F1
#
_cell.length_a   1.000
_cell.length_b   1.000
_cell.length_c   1.000
_cell.angle_alpha   90.00
_cell.angle_beta   90.00
_cell.angle_gamma   90.00
#
_symmetry.space_group_name_H-M   'P 1'
#
loop_
_entity.id
_entity.type
_entity.pdbx_description
1 polymer ?
#
loop_
_entity_poly.entity_id
_entity_poly.type
_entity_poly.pdbx_seq_one_letter_code
_entity_poly.pdbx_strand_id
1 'polypeptide(L)' 'MLFTSETTQETPDQDLEFIADGIIELKRDENGLKIAVRKTRDSDFISGWHRVEIGEEGIKICLF' A
#
# COMPACT_ATOMS: atom_id res chain seq x y z
N MET A 1 6.24 3.51 13.69
CA MET A 1 6.34 4.75 12.88
C MET A 1 5.77 4.46 11.51
N LEU A 2 5.25 5.47 10.80
CA LEU A 2 4.79 5.33 9.43
C LEU A 2 5.59 6.31 8.56
N PHE A 3 6.10 5.82 7.44
CA PHE A 3 6.79 6.62 6.44
C PHE A 3 6.03 6.53 5.12
N THR A 4 6.15 7.58 4.32
CA THR A 4 5.60 7.62 2.97
C THR A 4 6.75 7.81 2.00
N SER A 5 6.78 7.01 0.94
CA SER A 5 7.69 7.21 -0.19
C SER A 5 6.90 7.17 -1.49
N GLU A 6 7.48 7.77 -2.54
CA GLU A 6 6.95 7.72 -3.89
C GLU A 6 7.94 6.94 -4.77
N THR A 7 7.48 5.79 -5.28
CA THR A 7 8.31 4.95 -6.14
C THR A 7 8.04 5.24 -7.60
N THR A 8 9.11 5.37 -8.38
CA THR A 8 9.04 5.37 -9.84
C THR A 8 10.08 4.40 -10.40
N GLN A 9 9.99 4.09 -11.70
CA GLN A 9 11.03 3.27 -12.34
C GLN A 9 12.42 3.90 -12.24
N GLU A 10 12.50 5.24 -12.21
CA GLU A 10 13.74 5.99 -12.14
C GLU A 10 14.21 6.22 -10.70
N THR A 11 13.32 6.04 -9.71
CA THR A 11 13.61 6.20 -8.28
C THR A 11 12.91 5.10 -7.49
N PRO A 12 13.55 3.92 -7.38
CA PRO A 12 13.00 2.79 -6.65
C PRO A 12 13.19 2.94 -5.14
N ASP A 13 12.18 2.58 -4.35
CA ASP A 13 12.19 2.68 -2.88
C ASP A 13 12.76 1.44 -2.17
N GLN A 14 13.57 0.66 -2.88
CA GLN A 14 14.00 -0.67 -2.44
C GLN A 14 14.69 -0.65 -1.07
N ASP A 15 15.51 0.35 -0.77
CA ASP A 15 16.21 0.45 0.52
C ASP A 15 15.23 0.54 1.71
N LEU A 16 14.12 1.29 1.55
CA LEU A 16 13.10 1.44 2.59
C LEU A 16 12.33 0.13 2.81
N GLU A 17 12.08 -0.63 1.73
CA GLU A 17 11.39 -1.92 1.79
C GLU A 17 12.15 -2.97 2.60
N PHE A 18 13.47 -2.93 2.62
CA PHE A 18 14.28 -3.85 3.41
C PHE A 18 14.23 -3.56 4.91
N ILE A 19 14.25 -2.28 5.29
CA ILE A 19 14.31 -1.83 6.68
C ILE A 19 12.92 -1.92 7.34
N ALA A 20 11.85 -1.68 6.59
CA ALA A 20 10.51 -1.66 7.14
C ALA A 20 10.00 -3.06 7.57
N ASP A 21 9.31 -3.10 8.71
CA ASP A 21 8.59 -4.28 9.20
C ASP A 21 7.32 -4.58 8.39
N GLY A 22 6.80 -3.58 7.67
CA GLY A 22 5.67 -3.76 6.77
C GLY A 22 5.71 -2.80 5.58
N ILE A 23 5.17 -3.25 4.46
CA ILE A 23 5.09 -2.48 3.21
C ILE A 23 3.64 -2.48 2.76
N ILE A 24 3.11 -1.29 2.54
CA ILE A 24 1.78 -1.05 1.98
C ILE A 24 1.97 -0.26 0.69
N GLU A 25 1.46 -0.79 -0.41
CA GLU A 25 1.52 -0.14 -1.71
C GLU A 25 0.17 0.49 -2.05
N LEU A 26 0.19 1.75 -2.46
CA LEU A 26 -0.96 2.47 -3.01
C LEU A 26 -0.75 2.68 -4.51
N LYS A 27 -1.77 2.36 -5.30
CA LYS A 27 -1.72 2.53 -6.75
C LYS A 27 -3.03 3.08 -7.27
N ARG A 28 -2.96 4.04 -8.19
CA ARG A 28 -4.12 4.53 -8.95
C ARG A 28 -4.05 3.98 -10.37
N ASP A 29 -5.13 3.38 -10.83
CA ASP A 29 -5.34 2.95 -12.21
C ASP A 29 -6.70 3.44 -12.73
N GLU A 30 -7.09 3.01 -13.93
CA GLU A 30 -8.39 3.33 -14.54
C GLU A 30 -9.59 2.95 -13.67
N ASN A 31 -9.42 1.99 -12.75
CA ASN A 31 -10.46 1.49 -11.84
C ASN A 31 -10.50 2.20 -10.47
N GLY A 32 -9.68 3.23 -10.27
CA GLY A 32 -9.62 4.02 -9.04
C GLY A 32 -8.35 3.80 -8.22
N LEU A 33 -8.41 4.16 -6.93
CA LEU A 33 -7.32 3.95 -5.98
C LEU A 33 -7.39 2.54 -5.39
N LYS A 34 -6.24 1.87 -5.31
CA LYS A 34 -6.08 0.51 -4.80
C LYS A 34 -4.98 0.46 -3.75
N ILE A 35 -5.11 -0.48 -2.81
CA ILE A 35 -4.15 -0.75 -1.74
C ILE A 35 -3.79 -2.23 -1.71
N ALA A 36 -2.53 -2.55 -1.46
CA ALA A 36 -2.06 -3.91 -1.22
C ALA A 36 -1.04 -3.94 -0.09
N VAL A 37 -1.14 -4.94 0.79
CA VAL A 37 -0.05 -5.25 1.72
C VAL A 37 0.95 -6.13 0.97
N ARG A 38 2.21 -5.71 0.93
CA ARG A 38 3.29 -6.44 0.25
C ARG A 38 4.13 -7.28 1.20
N LYS A 39 4.26 -6.81 2.43
CA LYS A 39 5.11 -7.42 3.45
C LYS A 39 4.57 -7.06 4.83
N THR A 40 4.65 -8.01 5.74
CA THR A 40 4.54 -7.84 7.19
C THR A 40 5.52 -8.84 7.81
N ARG A 41 6.28 -8.39 8.80
CA ARG A 41 7.07 -9.30 9.64
C ARG A 41 6.16 -9.76 10.78
N ASP A 42 6.05 -11.07 10.96
CA ASP A 42 5.35 -11.69 12.10
C ASP A 42 3.80 -11.61 12.08
N SER A 43 3.16 -11.44 10.93
CA SER A 43 1.68 -11.51 10.83
C SER A 43 1.21 -11.88 9.42
N ASP A 44 0.08 -12.58 9.33
CA ASP A 44 -0.63 -12.81 8.06
C ASP A 44 -1.37 -11.55 7.59
N PHE A 45 -1.61 -11.45 6.28
CA PHE A 45 -2.37 -10.37 5.67
C PHE A 45 -3.21 -10.86 4.50
N ILE A 46 -4.27 -10.11 4.19
CA ILE A 46 -5.10 -10.37 3.01
C ILE A 46 -4.36 -9.88 1.77
N SER A 47 -3.87 -10.83 0.98
CA SER A 47 -3.13 -10.54 -0.25
C SER A 47 -4.04 -9.98 -1.35
N GLY A 48 -3.43 -9.41 -2.39
CA GLY A 48 -4.13 -8.83 -3.53
C GLY A 48 -4.39 -7.33 -3.40
N TRP A 49 -5.01 -6.78 -4.43
CA TRP A 49 -5.36 -5.37 -4.52
C TRP A 49 -6.80 -5.15 -4.05
N HIS A 50 -6.98 -4.27 -3.08
CA HIS A 50 -8.28 -3.87 -2.54
C HIS A 50 -8.63 -2.46 -2.98
N ARG A 51 -9.90 -2.19 -3.27
CA ARG A 51 -10.33 -0.83 -3.67
C ARG A 51 -10.31 0.08 -2.43
N VAL A 52 -9.86 1.31 -2.64
CA VAL A 52 -9.89 2.38 -1.65
C VAL A 52 -10.88 3.45 -2.06
N GLU A 53 -11.74 3.83 -1.13
CA GLU A 53 -12.61 5.00 -1.22
C GLU A 53 -12.11 6.06 -0.23
N ILE A 54 -12.01 7.31 -0.68
CA ILE A 54 -11.66 8.45 0.18
C ILE A 54 -12.90 9.34 0.24
N GLY A 55 -13.45 9.49 1.43
CA GLY A 55 -14.63 10.33 1.70
C GLY A 55 -14.40 11.27 2.89
N GLU A 56 -15.46 11.91 3.36
CA GLU A 56 -15.38 12.85 4.49
C GLU A 56 -14.92 12.18 5.79
N GLU A 57 -15.18 10.89 5.96
CA GLU A 57 -14.74 10.09 7.12
C GLU A 57 -13.32 9.53 6.95
N GLY A 58 -12.64 9.86 5.85
CA GLY A 58 -11.28 9.39 5.56
C GLY A 58 -11.25 8.19 4.60
N ILE A 59 -10.39 7.22 4.90
CA ILE A 59 -10.10 6.07 4.04
C ILE A 59 -10.99 4.88 4.40
N LYS A 60 -11.67 4.32 3.40
CA LYS A 60 -12.41 3.06 3.48
C LYS A 60 -11.82 2.04 2.52
N ILE A 61 -11.60 0.82 3.02
CA ILE A 61 -11.08 -0.30 2.23
C ILE A 61 -12.23 -1.26 1.93
N CYS A 62 -12.50 -1.47 0.64
CA CYS A 62 -13.48 -2.45 0.17
C CYS A 62 -12.74 -3.74 -0.17
N LEU A 63 -12.82 -4.71 0.75
CA LEU A 63 -12.34 -6.07 0.53
C LEU A 63 -13.25 -6.75 -0.50
N PHE A 64 -12.63 -7.42 -1.48
CA PHE A 64 -13.35 -8.23 -2.48
C PHE A 64 -13.57 -9.65 -1.97
#